data_AF-A0A6I6JK93-F1
#
_entry.id   AF-A0A6I6JK93-F1
#
_cell.length_a   1.000
_cell.length_b   1.000
_cell.length_c   1.000
_cell.angle_alpha   90.00
_cell.angle_beta   90.00
_cell.angle_gamma   90.00
#
_symmetry.space_group_name_H-M   'P 1'
#
loop_
_entity.id
_entity.type
_entity.pdbx_description
1 polymer ?
#
loop_
_entity_poly.entity_id
_entity_poly.type
_entity_poly.pdbx_seq_one_letter_code
_entity_poly.pdbx_strand_id
1 'polypeptide(L)' 'MPHIQIKLIEGKTEEQKQKLAKELVKAAQNVIGYGDESFSVTIEDFTFEEWKNDVYPKNIIGRKDVLYKEPGYKM' A
#
# COMPACT_ATOMS: atom_id res chain seq x y z
N MET A 1 5.71 9.02 -13.65
CA MET A 1 5.80 7.57 -13.40
C MET A 1 5.34 7.30 -11.97
N PRO A 2 4.08 6.90 -11.75
CA PRO A 2 3.57 6.63 -10.41
C PRO A 2 4.13 5.32 -9.81
N HIS A 3 4.37 5.33 -8.50
CA HIS A 3 4.72 4.14 -7.73
C HIS A 3 3.68 3.92 -6.63
N ILE A 4 3.19 2.69 -6.51
CA ILE A 4 2.26 2.27 -5.46
C ILE A 4 3.01 1.34 -4.51
N GLN A 5 3.24 1.80 -3.28
CA GLN A 5 3.79 0.96 -2.22
C GLN A 5 2.67 0.48 -1.30
N ILE A 6 2.59 -0.84 -1.09
CA ILE A 6 1.66 -1.46 -0.17
C ILE A 6 2.45 -2.14 0.93
N LYS A 7 2.14 -1.80 2.16
CA LYS A 7 2.61 -2.51 3.35
C LYS A 7 1.42 -3.29 3.91
N LEU A 8 1.62 -4.56 4.25
CA LEU A 8 0.59 -5.42 4.82
C LEU A 8 1.14 -6.14 6.06
N ILE A 9 0.26 -6.51 6.98
CA ILE A 9 0.59 -7.57 7.93
C ILE A 9 0.60 -8.90 7.15
N GLU A 10 1.60 -9.74 7.40
CA GLU A 10 1.79 -11.02 6.73
C GLU A 10 0.55 -11.94 6.77
N GLY A 11 0.46 -12.87 5.80
CA GLY A 11 -0.60 -13.88 5.73
C GLY A 11 -1.47 -13.84 4.46
N LYS A 12 -1.10 -13.08 3.43
CA LYS A 12 -1.72 -13.13 2.10
C LYS A 12 -0.91 -14.01 1.14
N THR A 13 -1.60 -14.69 0.24
CA THR A 13 -0.95 -15.52 -0.79
C THR A 13 -0.37 -14.65 -1.90
N GLU A 14 0.61 -15.18 -2.64
CA GLU A 14 1.19 -14.48 -3.80
C GLU A 14 0.15 -14.17 -4.88
N GLU A 15 -0.81 -15.08 -5.10
CA GLU A 15 -1.92 -14.86 -6.05
C GLU A 15 -2.80 -13.67 -5.64
N GLN A 16 -3.06 -13.51 -4.33
CA GLN A 16 -3.80 -12.36 -3.82
C GLN A 16 -3.03 -11.06 -4.02
N LYS A 17 -1.71 -11.07 -3.79
CA LYS A 17 -0.84 -9.89 -3.98
C LYS A 17 -0.75 -9.49 -5.45
N GLN A 18 -0.59 -10.45 -6.36
CA GLN A 18 -0.59 -10.20 -7.81
C GLN A 18 -1.93 -9.61 -8.28
N LYS A 19 -3.05 -10.18 -7.83
CA LYS A 19 -4.38 -9.66 -8.15
C LYS A 19 -4.56 -8.24 -7.61
N LEU A 20 -4.14 -7.98 -6.37
CA LEU A 20 -4.20 -6.65 -5.75
C LEU A 20 -3.41 -5.62 -6.55
N ALA A 21 -2.17 -5.93 -6.94
CA ALA A 21 -1.34 -5.03 -7.73
C ALA A 21 -2.02 -4.64 -9.05
N LYS A 22 -2.56 -5.63 -9.78
CA LYS A 22 -3.26 -5.40 -11.04
C LYS A 22 -4.49 -4.49 -10.89
N GLU A 23 -5.32 -4.74 -9.88
CA GLU A 23 -6.54 -3.96 -9.66
C GLU A 23 -6.23 -2.51 -9.22
N LEU A 24 -5.16 -2.30 -8.44
CA LEU A 24 -4.73 -0.96 -8.03
C LEU A 24 -4.16 -0.15 -9.19
N VAL A 25 -3.35 -0.76 -10.06
CA VAL A 25 -2.86 -0.10 -11.28
C VAL A 25 -4.05 0.32 -12.14
N LYS A 26 -5.01 -0.58 -12.37
CA LYS A 26 -6.22 -0.27 -13.14
C LYS A 26 -7.03 0.87 -12.52
N ALA A 27 -7.21 0.87 -11.21
CA ALA A 27 -7.90 1.96 -10.51
C ALA A 27 -7.17 3.30 -10.67
N ALA A 28 -5.83 3.29 -10.52
CA ALA A 28 -5.02 4.50 -10.69
C ALA A 28 -5.05 5.01 -12.13
N GLN A 29 -4.89 4.13 -13.13
CA GLN A 29 -5.03 4.47 -14.55
C GLN A 29 -6.35 5.20 -14.84
N ASN A 30 -7.47 4.70 -14.30
CA ASN A 30 -8.78 5.30 -14.49
C ASN A 30 -8.92 6.71 -13.87
N VAL A 31 -8.16 7.02 -12.83
CA VAL A 31 -8.26 8.30 -12.09
C VAL A 31 -7.25 9.33 -12.60
N ILE A 32 -6.01 8.93 -12.87
CA ILE A 32 -4.90 9.85 -13.20
C ILE A 32 -4.37 9.71 -14.64
N GLY A 33 -4.90 8.77 -15.44
CA GLY A 33 -4.73 8.77 -16.91
C GLY A 33 -3.36 8.34 -17.45
N TYR A 34 -2.48 7.76 -16.63
CA TYR A 34 -1.21 7.22 -17.11
C TYR A 34 -1.37 5.82 -17.74
N GLY A 35 -0.47 5.45 -18.65
CA GLY A 35 -0.38 4.10 -19.22
C GLY A 35 0.22 3.06 -18.26
N ASP A 36 0.04 1.77 -18.54
CA ASP A 36 0.50 0.64 -17.71
C ASP A 36 2.01 0.68 -17.45
N GLU A 37 2.79 1.00 -18.48
CA GLU A 37 4.24 1.12 -18.45
C GLU A 37 4.76 2.21 -17.51
N SER A 38 3.89 3.14 -17.10
CA SER A 38 4.24 4.22 -16.17
C SER A 38 4.15 3.81 -14.71
N PHE A 39 3.48 2.69 -14.40
CA PHE A 39 3.22 2.25 -13.02
C PHE A 39 4.19 1.17 -12.55
N SER A 40 4.51 1.22 -11.27
CA SER A 40 5.16 0.14 -10.54
C SER A 40 4.47 -0.08 -9.20
N VAL A 41 4.47 -1.33 -8.73
CA VAL A 41 3.86 -1.70 -7.45
C VAL A 41 4.84 -2.54 -6.64
N THR A 42 5.03 -2.18 -5.37
CA THR A 42 5.75 -3.00 -4.39
C THR A 42 4.79 -3.40 -3.28
N ILE A 43 4.81 -4.67 -2.89
CA ILE A 43 4.02 -5.21 -1.77
C ILE A 43 4.98 -5.86 -0.79
N GLU A 44 5.00 -5.35 0.44
CA GLU A 44 5.88 -5.81 1.53
C GLU A 44 5.02 -6.35 2.68
N ASP A 45 5.39 -7.54 3.17
CA ASP A 45 4.80 -8.12 4.37
C ASP A 45 5.61 -7.72 5.60
N PHE A 46 4.89 -7.43 6.68
CA PHE A 46 5.44 -7.15 7.99
C PHE A 46 4.76 -8.06 9.01
N THR A 47 5.51 -8.50 10.01
CA THR A 47 4.92 -9.12 11.19
C THR A 47 4.03 -8.11 11.94
N PHE A 48 3.16 -8.61 12.82
CA PHE A 48 2.35 -7.72 13.67
C PHE A 48 3.22 -6.81 14.56
N GLU A 49 4.36 -7.31 15.04
CA GLU A 49 5.28 -6.54 15.88
C GLU A 49 5.95 -5.41 15.10
N GLU A 50 6.46 -5.68 13.90
CA GLU A 50 7.00 -4.65 13.01
C GLU A 50 5.92 -3.63 12.62
N TRP A 51 4.69 -4.09 12.40
CA TRP A 51 3.57 -3.21 12.09
C TRP A 51 3.31 -2.22 13.23
N LYS A 52 3.22 -2.73 14.46
CA LYS A 52 2.96 -1.92 15.66
C LYS A 52 4.10 -0.96 15.97
N ASN A 53 5.34 -1.42 15.87
CA ASN A 53 6.50 -0.69 16.35
C ASN A 53 7.14 0.21 15.27
N ASP A 54 6.90 -0.07 13.99
CA ASP A 54 7.52 0.66 12.88
C ASP A 54 6.48 1.27 11.92
N VAL A 55 5.70 0.43 11.23
CA VAL A 55 4.84 0.88 10.14
C VAL A 55 3.77 1.86 10.62
N TYR A 56 3.03 1.51 11.67
CA TYR A 56 1.95 2.33 12.19
C TYR A 56 2.43 3.70 12.69
N PRO A 57 3.40 3.80 13.62
CA PRO A 57 3.85 5.09 14.13
C PRO A 57 4.58 5.91 13.07
N LYS A 58 5.43 5.31 12.22
CA LYS A 58 6.30 6.07 11.31
C LYS A 58 5.68 6.33 9.94
N ASN A 59 5.00 5.35 9.35
CA ASN A 59 4.49 5.47 7.98
C ASN A 59 3.02 5.88 7.91
N ILE A 60 2.24 5.71 8.98
CA ILE A 60 0.82 6.09 9.01
C ILE A 60 0.63 7.36 9.86
N ILE A 61 0.79 7.26 11.18
CA ILE A 61 0.52 8.39 12.09
C ILE A 61 1.59 9.48 11.97
N GLY A 62 2.84 9.11 11.69
CA GLY A 62 3.95 10.04 11.47
C GLY A 62 3.90 10.79 10.14
N ARG A 63 2.98 10.43 9.22
CA ARG A 63 2.86 11.02 7.88
C ARG A 63 1.46 11.56 7.59
N LYS A 64 0.80 12.13 8.59
CA LYS A 64 -0.56 12.68 8.48
C LYS A 64 -0.71 13.75 7.39
N ASP A 65 0.37 14.47 7.08
CA ASP A 65 0.44 15.49 6.02
C ASP A 65 0.16 14.93 4.62
N VAL A 66 0.41 13.64 4.41
CA VAL A 66 0.17 12.94 3.13
C VAL A 66 -0.75 11.72 3.28
N LEU A 67 -1.44 11.59 4.42
CA LEU A 67 -2.37 10.50 4.69
C LEU A 67 -3.78 10.88 4.23
N TYR A 68 -4.13 10.50 3.01
CA TYR A 68 -5.45 10.81 2.43
C TYR A 68 -6.60 9.91 2.97
N LYS A 69 -6.28 8.82 3.69
CA LYS A 69 -7.25 7.90 4.31
C LYS A 69 -6.72 7.41 5.65
N GLU A 70 -7.39 7.76 6.74
CA GLU A 70 -7.02 7.29 8.08
C GLU A 70 -7.41 5.82 8.32
N PRO A 71 -6.65 5.08 9.15
CA PRO A 71 -7.06 3.75 9.60
C PRO A 71 -8.25 3.84 10.56
N GLY A 72 -9.16 2.87 10.49
CA GLY A 72 -10.26 2.72 11.46
C GLY A 72 -9.84 2.15 12.82
N TYR A 73 -8.54 1.85 13.00
CA TYR A 73 -7.97 1.23 14.19
C TYR A 73 -6.91 2.15 14.84
N LYS A 74 -6.64 1.91 16.12
CA LYS A 74 -5.56 2.53 16.87
C LYS A 74 -4.64 1.46 17.44
N MET A 75 -3.33 1.74 17.44
CA MET A 75 -2.29 0.88 17.98
C MET A 75 -1.38 1.65 18.91
#